data_AF-A0A7K9RWL4-F1
#
_entry.id   AF-A0A7K9RWL4-F1
#
_cell.length_a   1.000
_cell.length_b   1.000
_cell.length_c   1.000
_cell.angle_alpha   90.00
_cell.angle_beta   90.00
_cell.angle_gamma   90.00
#
_symmetry.space_group_name_H-M   'P 1'
#
loop_
_entity.id
_entity.type
_entity.pdbx_description
1 polymer ?
#
loop_
_entity_poly.entity_id
_entity_poly.type
_entity_poly.pdbx_seq_one_letter_code
_entity_poly.pdbx_strand_id
1 'polypeptide(L)'
;MVADPDNPLVLDILTGSSTSYSFFPDKPITQYPHAVGKNTLLIAGLQARNNARVIFSGSLDFFSDAFFNSAVQKATPGSKRYSQTGNYELAVALSRWVFKEEGVLRVGAVSHHRVGELTPPGAYTVTDLVEYSIVIEKLADGKWVPFDGDDIQLEFVRIDPFVRTFLKRNGGKYSVQFKLPDVYGVFQFKVDYNRLGYTHLYSSTQVSVRPLQHTQYERFIPSAYPYYAGAFSMMVGLFMFSIVFLHMKEKEKSD
;
A
#
# COMPACT_ATOMS: atom_id res chain seq x y z
N MET A 1 -31.32 -9.20 7.76
CA MET A 1 -30.62 -9.66 6.53
C MET A 1 -29.43 -10.52 6.95
N VAL A 2 -28.82 -11.25 6.01
CA VAL A 2 -27.55 -11.98 6.22
C VAL A 2 -26.64 -11.63 5.05
N ALA A 3 -25.36 -11.39 5.31
CA ALA A 3 -24.35 -11.20 4.28
C ALA A 3 -23.60 -12.51 4.01
N ASP A 4 -23.08 -12.63 2.79
CA ASP A 4 -22.15 -13.70 2.44
C ASP A 4 -20.81 -13.47 3.17
N PRO A 5 -20.37 -14.40 4.05
CA PRO A 5 -19.11 -14.26 4.79
C PRO A 5 -17.88 -14.16 3.89
N ASP A 6 -17.95 -14.70 2.67
CA ASP A 6 -16.83 -14.73 1.74
C ASP A 6 -16.70 -13.43 0.93
N ASN A 7 -17.65 -12.50 1.05
CA ASN A 7 -17.61 -11.24 0.32
C ASN A 7 -16.76 -10.18 1.04
N PRO A 8 -15.55 -9.83 0.52
CA PRO A 8 -14.65 -8.90 1.19
C PRO A 8 -15.08 -7.43 1.08
N LEU A 9 -16.13 -7.12 0.32
CA LEU A 9 -16.60 -5.75 0.05
C LEU A 9 -17.78 -5.33 0.95
N VAL A 10 -18.39 -6.29 1.64
CA VAL A 10 -19.53 -6.05 2.53
C VAL A 10 -19.03 -5.63 3.91
N LEU A 11 -19.74 -4.66 4.49
CA LEU A 11 -19.45 -4.08 5.79
C LEU A 11 -20.66 -4.28 6.71
N ASP A 12 -20.42 -4.91 7.86
CA ASP A 12 -21.45 -5.11 8.88
C ASP A 12 -21.47 -3.90 9.83
N ILE A 13 -22.43 -2.99 9.63
CA ILE A 13 -22.48 -1.73 10.39
C ILE A 13 -23.23 -1.93 11.71
N LEU A 14 -24.42 -2.52 11.65
CA LEU A 14 -25.24 -2.79 12.83
C LEU A 14 -25.79 -4.21 12.78
N THR A 15 -25.36 -5.03 13.74
CA THR A 15 -25.83 -6.40 13.93
C THR A 15 -26.88 -6.47 15.04
N GLY A 16 -27.79 -7.44 14.95
CA GLY A 16 -28.72 -7.80 16.01
C GLY A 16 -28.03 -8.33 17.27
N SER A 17 -28.78 -8.40 18.37
CA SER A 17 -28.29 -9.00 19.62
C SER A 17 -28.13 -10.52 19.49
N SER A 18 -27.38 -11.14 20.40
CA SER A 18 -27.17 -12.60 20.46
C SER A 18 -28.47 -13.40 20.59
N THR A 19 -29.55 -12.78 21.07
CA THR A 19 -30.88 -13.37 21.24
C THR A 19 -31.86 -13.05 20.12
N SER A 20 -31.44 -12.26 19.12
CA SER A 20 -32.31 -11.90 17.99
C SER A 20 -32.43 -13.04 16.99
N TYR A 21 -33.60 -13.19 16.38
CA TYR A 21 -33.82 -14.09 15.25
C TYR A 21 -34.86 -13.48 14.31
N SER A 22 -34.80 -13.84 13.03
CA SER A 22 -35.70 -13.33 12.00
C SER A 22 -36.60 -14.46 11.51
N PHE A 23 -37.87 -14.44 11.93
CA PHE A 23 -38.91 -15.38 11.51
C PHE A 23 -40.28 -14.70 11.45
N PHE A 24 -41.30 -15.37 10.91
CA PHE A 24 -42.67 -14.87 10.90
C PHE A 24 -43.24 -14.79 12.32
N PRO A 25 -43.67 -13.62 12.83
CA PRO A 25 -44.06 -13.44 14.23
C PRO A 25 -45.23 -14.33 14.69
N ASP A 26 -46.22 -14.55 13.82
CA ASP A 26 -47.47 -15.24 14.19
C ASP A 26 -47.45 -16.75 13.90
N LYS A 27 -46.34 -17.28 13.35
CA LYS A 27 -46.23 -18.69 12.97
C LYS A 27 -45.25 -19.45 13.88
N PRO A 28 -45.55 -20.71 14.24
CA PRO A 28 -44.60 -21.53 14.96
C PRO A 28 -43.35 -21.79 14.12
N ILE A 29 -42.19 -21.83 14.78
CA ILE A 29 -40.90 -22.12 14.13
C ILE A 29 -40.84 -23.61 13.80
N THR A 30 -40.89 -23.93 12.51
CA THR A 30 -40.77 -25.31 12.00
C THR A 30 -39.42 -25.59 11.35
N GLN A 31 -38.77 -24.56 10.82
CA GLN A 31 -37.49 -24.63 10.14
C GLN A 31 -36.47 -23.72 10.81
N TYR A 32 -35.18 -23.97 10.56
CA TYR A 32 -34.13 -23.09 11.02
C TYR A 32 -34.32 -21.68 10.43
N PRO A 33 -34.47 -20.63 11.26
CA PRO A 33 -34.69 -19.28 10.75
C PRO A 33 -33.51 -18.77 9.92
N HIS A 34 -33.79 -17.95 8.91
CA HIS A 34 -32.78 -17.48 7.95
C HIS A 34 -31.65 -16.66 8.60
N ALA A 35 -31.96 -15.86 9.63
CA ALA A 35 -30.98 -15.13 10.41
C ALA A 35 -31.24 -15.40 11.90
N VAL A 36 -30.21 -15.90 12.59
CA VAL A 36 -30.26 -16.24 14.02
C VAL A 36 -29.02 -15.68 14.72
N GLY A 37 -29.23 -15.09 15.89
CA GLY A 37 -28.18 -14.54 16.73
C GLY A 37 -27.52 -13.31 16.11
N LYS A 38 -26.21 -13.19 16.38
CA LYS A 38 -25.41 -12.01 16.03
C LYS A 38 -25.17 -11.85 14.52
N ASN A 39 -25.38 -12.91 13.73
CA ASN A 39 -25.24 -12.86 12.27
C ASN A 39 -26.42 -12.13 11.60
N THR A 40 -27.44 -11.74 12.36
CA THR A 40 -28.55 -10.93 11.88
C THR A 40 -28.07 -9.51 11.60
N LEU A 41 -28.02 -9.11 10.34
CA LEU A 41 -27.67 -7.73 9.94
C LEU A 41 -28.92 -6.86 9.88
N LEU A 42 -28.88 -5.72 10.57
CA LEU A 42 -29.91 -4.69 10.59
C LEU A 42 -29.56 -3.55 9.63
N ILE A 43 -28.30 -3.12 9.64
CA ILE A 43 -27.74 -2.14 8.69
C ILE A 43 -26.47 -2.75 8.10
N ALA A 44 -26.43 -2.88 6.78
CA ALA A 44 -25.27 -3.36 6.04
C ALA A 44 -24.79 -2.28 5.07
N GLY A 45 -23.48 -2.21 4.87
CA GLY A 45 -22.83 -1.36 3.88
C GLY A 45 -22.12 -2.18 2.82
N LEU A 46 -21.94 -1.58 1.65
CA LEU A 46 -21.11 -2.14 0.58
C LEU A 46 -20.24 -1.03 0.01
N GLN A 47 -18.94 -1.30 -0.08
CA GLN A 47 -18.01 -0.45 -0.80
C GLN A 47 -17.49 -1.21 -2.02
N ALA A 48 -17.93 -0.80 -3.20
CA ALA A 48 -17.53 -1.42 -4.46
C ALA A 48 -16.09 -1.06 -4.82
N ARG A 49 -15.48 -1.82 -5.76
CA ARG A 49 -14.10 -1.59 -6.24
C ARG A 49 -13.88 -0.22 -6.90
N ASN A 50 -14.93 0.36 -7.46
CA ASN A 50 -14.92 1.74 -7.98
C ASN A 50 -15.20 2.79 -6.88
N ASN A 51 -15.10 2.38 -5.62
CA ASN A 51 -15.43 3.17 -4.44
C ASN A 51 -16.88 3.66 -4.36
N ALA A 52 -17.84 3.05 -5.07
CA ALA A 52 -19.27 3.35 -4.84
C ALA A 52 -19.70 2.85 -3.46
N ARG A 53 -20.49 3.66 -2.74
CA ARG A 53 -20.99 3.35 -1.39
C ARG A 53 -22.49 3.09 -1.45
N VAL A 54 -22.91 1.96 -0.88
CA VAL A 54 -24.31 1.57 -0.79
C VAL A 54 -24.60 1.18 0.65
N ILE A 55 -25.75 1.62 1.18
CA ILE A 55 -26.25 1.20 2.49
C ILE A 55 -27.59 0.50 2.29
N PHE A 56 -27.75 -0.65 2.94
CA PHE A 56 -29.00 -1.37 3.06
C PHE A 56 -29.46 -1.27 4.51
N SER A 57 -30.56 -0.54 4.75
CA SER A 57 -31.25 -0.50 6.05
C SER A 57 -32.44 -1.44 6.02
N GLY A 58 -32.56 -2.30 7.04
CA GLY A 58 -33.67 -3.25 7.17
C GLY A 58 -34.99 -2.63 7.66
N SER A 59 -35.00 -1.37 8.08
CA SER A 59 -36.18 -0.67 8.58
C SER A 59 -36.28 0.71 7.96
N LEU A 60 -37.45 1.04 7.41
CA LEU A 60 -37.77 2.39 6.95
C LEU A 60 -38.01 3.33 8.15
N ASP A 61 -38.72 2.84 9.16
CA ASP A 61 -39.05 3.59 10.38
C ASP A 61 -37.80 4.03 11.15
N PHE A 62 -36.66 3.36 10.95
CA PHE A 62 -35.36 3.82 11.46
C PHE A 62 -35.06 5.29 11.09
N PHE A 63 -35.51 5.75 9.92
CA PHE A 63 -35.33 7.14 9.47
C PHE A 63 -36.53 8.05 9.78
N SER A 64 -37.50 7.60 10.59
CA SER A 64 -38.67 8.38 10.97
C SER A 64 -38.38 9.39 12.08
N ASP A 65 -39.10 10.50 12.06
CA ASP A 65 -39.09 11.53 13.11
C ASP A 65 -39.56 10.99 14.48
N ALA A 66 -40.50 10.05 14.49
CA ALA A 66 -40.96 9.34 15.68
C ALA A 66 -39.79 8.63 16.39
N PHE A 67 -38.92 7.95 15.65
CA PHE A 67 -37.77 7.25 16.23
C PHE A 67 -36.59 8.18 16.53
N PHE A 68 -36.52 9.36 15.92
CA PHE A 68 -35.54 10.38 16.33
C PHE A 68 -35.89 11.03 17.68
N ASN A 69 -37.17 11.26 17.96
CA ASN A 69 -37.61 12.03 19.13
C ASN A 69 -38.10 11.17 20.32
N SER A 70 -38.17 9.85 20.17
CA SER A 70 -38.67 8.97 21.24
C SER A 70 -37.65 8.76 22.37
N ALA A 71 -38.14 8.50 23.58
CA ALA A 71 -37.31 8.04 24.69
C ALA A 71 -37.21 6.51 24.65
N VAL A 72 -36.04 5.94 24.93
CA VAL A 72 -35.83 4.48 24.86
C VAL A 72 -35.52 3.89 26.23
N GLN A 73 -36.13 2.74 26.51
CA GLN A 73 -35.90 1.94 27.71
C GLN A 73 -36.10 0.47 27.36
N LYS A 74 -35.22 -0.42 27.84
CA LYS A 74 -35.40 -1.86 27.63
C LYS A 74 -36.53 -2.37 28.53
N ALA A 75 -37.32 -3.32 28.05
CA ALA A 75 -38.40 -3.91 28.84
C ALA A 75 -37.91 -4.69 30.09
N THR A 76 -36.61 -4.98 30.18
CA THR A 76 -36.01 -5.63 31.35
C THR A 76 -36.19 -4.77 32.61
N PRO A 77 -36.68 -5.35 33.74
CA PRO A 77 -36.84 -4.61 34.99
C PRO A 77 -35.54 -3.92 35.44
N GLY A 78 -35.66 -2.68 35.89
CA GLY A 78 -34.52 -1.88 36.37
C GLY A 78 -33.64 -1.27 35.27
N SER A 79 -34.01 -1.39 33.99
CA SER A 79 -33.23 -0.79 32.91
C SER A 79 -33.30 0.74 32.93
N LYS A 80 -32.17 1.40 32.62
CA LYS A 80 -32.09 2.86 32.53
C LYS A 80 -32.91 3.36 31.35
N ARG A 81 -33.77 4.36 31.60
CA ARG A 81 -34.46 5.12 30.56
C ARG A 81 -33.56 6.25 30.07
N TYR A 82 -33.43 6.36 28.75
CA TYR A 82 -32.73 7.46 28.10
C TYR A 82 -33.76 8.41 27.49
N SER A 83 -33.57 9.72 27.71
CA SER A 83 -34.49 10.76 27.24
C SER A 83 -34.45 10.96 25.72
N GLN A 84 -33.29 10.78 25.10
CA GLN A 84 -33.06 10.97 23.67
C GLN A 84 -32.49 9.69 23.06
N THR A 85 -32.89 9.36 21.82
CA THR A 85 -32.24 8.30 21.04
C THR A 85 -30.97 8.82 20.37
N GLY A 86 -29.94 7.98 20.26
CA GLY A 86 -28.78 8.25 19.40
C GLY A 86 -29.05 8.02 17.91
N ASN A 87 -30.32 7.84 17.51
CA ASN A 87 -30.69 7.41 16.17
C ASN A 87 -30.40 8.50 15.11
N TYR A 88 -30.72 9.76 15.43
CA TYR A 88 -30.49 10.88 14.52
C TYR A 88 -29.00 11.04 14.15
N GLU A 89 -28.11 10.97 15.14
CA GLU A 89 -26.66 11.08 14.92
C GLU A 89 -26.14 9.98 13.99
N LEU A 90 -26.59 8.74 14.20
CA LEU A 90 -26.24 7.61 13.35
C LEU A 90 -26.78 7.78 11.93
N ALA A 91 -28.04 8.20 11.77
CA ALA A 91 -28.64 8.42 10.46
C ALA A 91 -27.89 9.50 9.66
N VAL A 92 -27.50 10.60 10.32
CA VAL A 92 -26.68 11.66 9.71
C VAL A 92 -25.30 11.13 9.33
N ALA A 93 -24.63 10.39 10.21
CA ALA A 93 -23.32 9.81 9.91
C ALA A 93 -23.34 8.85 8.71
N LEU A 94 -24.38 8.01 8.62
CA LEU A 94 -24.60 7.12 7.47
C LEU A 94 -24.80 7.91 6.18
N SER A 95 -25.63 8.96 6.22
CA SER A 95 -25.88 9.85 5.08
C SER A 95 -24.59 10.49 4.57
N ARG A 96 -23.82 11.12 5.47
CA ARG A 96 -22.53 11.77 5.14
C ARG A 96 -21.51 10.78 4.56
N TRP A 97 -21.48 9.55 5.07
CA TRP A 97 -20.61 8.52 4.54
C TRP A 97 -21.05 8.09 3.12
N VAL A 98 -22.32 7.79 2.90
CA VAL A 98 -22.81 7.33 1.57
C VAL A 98 -22.62 8.41 0.50
N PHE A 99 -22.94 9.66 0.81
CA PHE A 99 -22.87 10.78 -0.12
C PHE A 99 -21.48 11.39 -0.28
N LYS A 100 -20.42 10.65 0.09
CA LYS A 100 -19.01 11.03 -0.15
C LYS A 100 -18.60 12.34 0.54
N GLU A 101 -19.20 12.66 1.68
CA GLU A 101 -18.79 13.81 2.48
C GLU A 101 -17.72 13.43 3.52
N GLU A 102 -17.80 12.22 4.07
CA GLU A 102 -16.85 11.72 5.08
C GLU A 102 -16.01 10.54 4.55
N GLY A 103 -14.78 10.40 5.03
CA GLY A 103 -13.92 9.25 4.70
C GLY A 103 -13.48 9.20 3.23
N VAL A 104 -13.45 10.32 2.52
CA VAL A 104 -12.98 10.38 1.13
C VAL A 104 -11.50 10.73 1.10
N LEU A 105 -10.73 9.91 0.41
CA LEU A 105 -9.30 10.12 0.20
C LEU A 105 -9.00 10.27 -1.30
N ARG A 106 -7.93 10.99 -1.61
CA ARG A 106 -7.43 11.17 -2.98
C ARG A 106 -5.91 11.04 -3.01
N VAL A 107 -5.41 10.43 -4.08
CA VAL A 107 -3.98 10.46 -4.43
C VAL A 107 -3.70 11.71 -5.25
N GLY A 108 -2.74 12.51 -4.80
CA GLY A 108 -2.21 13.68 -5.50
C GLY A 108 -1.00 13.32 -6.36
N ALA A 109 -0.04 14.26 -6.45
CA ALA A 109 1.18 14.03 -7.22
C ALA A 109 2.06 12.94 -6.58
N VAL A 110 2.60 12.08 -7.44
CA VAL A 110 3.61 11.06 -7.10
C VAL A 110 4.92 11.49 -7.74
N SER A 111 6.04 11.33 -7.03
CA SER A 111 7.38 11.57 -7.57
C SER A 111 8.37 10.55 -7.05
N HIS A 112 9.31 10.15 -7.90
CA HIS A 112 10.39 9.24 -7.57
C HIS A 112 11.66 9.66 -8.30
N HIS A 113 12.81 9.57 -7.64
CA HIS A 113 14.11 9.96 -8.21
C HIS A 113 15.24 9.30 -7.40
N ARG A 114 16.46 9.34 -7.92
CA ARG A 114 17.63 8.95 -7.12
C ARG A 114 17.83 9.96 -5.99
N VAL A 115 18.35 9.51 -4.86
CA VAL A 115 18.71 10.42 -3.76
C VAL A 115 19.79 11.39 -4.25
N GLY A 116 19.54 12.70 -4.10
CA GLY A 116 20.42 13.77 -4.59
C GLY A 116 20.06 14.31 -5.98
N GLU A 117 19.15 13.66 -6.70
CA GLU A 117 18.58 14.16 -7.95
C GLU A 117 17.15 14.70 -7.72
N LEU A 118 16.61 15.48 -8.66
CA LEU A 118 15.24 16.05 -8.58
C LEU A 118 14.27 15.44 -9.59
N THR A 119 14.80 14.80 -10.63
CA THR A 119 14.02 14.27 -11.76
C THR A 119 14.11 12.75 -11.82
N PRO A 120 13.04 12.04 -12.21
CA PRO A 120 13.11 10.61 -12.43
C PRO A 120 14.09 10.28 -13.58
N PRO A 121 15.03 9.33 -13.40
CA PRO A 121 15.86 8.85 -14.49
C PRO A 121 15.04 7.96 -15.44
N GLY A 122 15.49 7.81 -16.70
CA GLY A 122 14.84 6.91 -17.65
C GLY A 122 14.90 5.43 -17.26
N ALA A 123 15.95 5.03 -16.53
CA ALA A 123 16.07 3.71 -15.91
C ALA A 123 16.97 3.79 -14.67
N TYR A 124 16.60 3.05 -13.62
CA TYR A 124 17.41 2.91 -12.41
C TYR A 124 18.43 1.78 -12.57
N THR A 125 19.52 1.83 -11.81
CA THR A 125 20.46 0.71 -11.70
C THR A 125 20.13 -0.15 -10.48
N VAL A 126 20.47 -1.44 -10.56
CA VAL A 126 20.45 -2.32 -9.38
C VAL A 126 21.21 -1.65 -8.23
N THR A 127 20.72 -1.82 -7.00
CA THR A 127 21.36 -1.26 -5.80
C THR A 127 21.39 0.27 -5.69
N ASP A 128 20.72 1.02 -6.59
CA ASP A 128 20.55 2.47 -6.45
C ASP A 128 19.77 2.81 -5.17
N LEU A 129 20.12 3.95 -4.56
CA LEU A 129 19.33 4.55 -3.49
C LEU A 129 18.26 5.48 -4.09
N VAL A 130 16.99 5.18 -3.84
CA VAL A 130 15.84 5.85 -4.46
C VAL A 130 14.95 6.46 -3.39
N GLU A 131 14.44 7.65 -3.69
CA GLU A 131 13.39 8.30 -2.92
C GLU A 131 12.06 8.19 -3.66
N TYR A 132 11.02 7.76 -2.96
CA TYR A 132 9.64 7.77 -3.43
C TYR A 132 8.84 8.74 -2.56
N SER A 133 7.98 9.55 -3.18
CA SER A 133 7.02 10.38 -2.46
C SER A 133 5.65 10.45 -3.13
N ILE A 134 4.61 10.56 -2.30
CA ILE A 134 3.20 10.62 -2.68
C ILE A 134 2.46 11.63 -1.81
N VAL A 135 1.61 12.44 -2.43
CA VAL A 135 0.66 13.32 -1.74
C VAL A 135 -0.64 12.55 -1.54
N ILE A 136 -1.16 12.53 -0.31
CA ILE A 136 -2.48 11.96 0.00
C ILE A 136 -3.30 13.03 0.73
N GLU A 137 -4.52 13.25 0.25
CA GLU A 137 -5.43 14.26 0.77
C GLU A 137 -6.74 13.61 1.23
N LYS A 138 -7.31 14.13 2.31
CA LYS A 138 -8.64 13.81 2.81
C LYS A 138 -9.60 14.96 2.50
N LEU A 139 -10.83 14.64 2.11
CA LEU A 139 -11.91 15.62 2.05
C LEU A 139 -12.44 15.87 3.47
N ALA A 140 -12.36 17.12 3.94
CA ALA A 140 -12.92 17.57 5.20
C ALA A 140 -13.70 18.88 4.95
N ASP A 141 -15.00 18.88 5.26
CA ASP A 141 -15.90 20.04 5.10
C ASP A 141 -15.81 20.71 3.71
N GLY A 142 -15.76 19.89 2.66
CA GLY A 142 -15.66 20.33 1.27
C GLY A 142 -14.27 20.82 0.83
N LYS A 143 -13.26 20.77 1.70
CA LYS A 143 -11.87 21.17 1.39
C LYS A 143 -10.94 19.96 1.44
N TRP A 144 -9.95 19.95 0.55
CA TRP A 144 -8.89 18.94 0.57
C TRP A 144 -7.81 19.36 1.56
N VAL A 145 -7.56 18.52 2.55
CA VAL A 145 -6.53 18.71 3.57
C VAL A 145 -5.56 17.53 3.55
N PRO A 146 -4.30 17.70 3.98
CA PRO A 146 -3.35 16.59 4.08
C PRO A 146 -3.92 15.45 4.94
N PHE A 147 -3.83 14.23 4.45
CA PHE A 147 -4.24 13.05 5.21
C PHE A 147 -3.21 12.72 6.30
N ASP A 148 -3.68 12.21 7.43
CA ASP A 148 -2.86 11.80 8.58
C ASP A 148 -3.05 10.29 8.83
N GLY A 149 -2.39 9.48 8.00
CA GLY A 149 -2.23 8.05 8.19
C GLY A 149 -0.80 7.69 8.64
N ASP A 150 -0.67 6.86 9.66
CA ASP A 150 0.61 6.35 10.18
C ASP A 150 1.03 5.02 9.51
N ASP A 151 0.06 4.31 8.93
CA ASP A 151 0.18 2.92 8.52
C ASP A 151 0.18 2.73 7.00
N ILE A 152 0.53 3.77 6.25
CA ILE A 152 0.61 3.73 4.78
C ILE A 152 1.89 3.00 4.37
N GLN A 153 1.73 1.98 3.53
CA GLN A 153 2.84 1.16 3.05
C GLN A 153 3.11 1.39 1.56
N LEU A 154 4.40 1.41 1.23
CA LEU A 154 4.91 1.28 -0.13
C LEU A 154 5.34 -0.16 -0.35
N GLU A 155 4.94 -0.73 -1.48
CA GLU A 155 5.43 -2.00 -1.98
C GLU A 155 6.23 -1.76 -3.26
N PHE A 156 7.42 -2.35 -3.35
CA PHE A 156 8.19 -2.42 -4.58
C PHE A 156 8.07 -3.83 -5.15
N VAL A 157 7.29 -3.97 -6.23
CA VAL A 157 6.75 -5.25 -6.70
C VAL A 157 7.19 -5.54 -8.13
N ARG A 158 7.39 -6.82 -8.46
CA ARG A 158 7.48 -7.29 -9.86
C ARG A 158 6.39 -8.31 -10.17
N ILE A 159 6.46 -9.46 -9.52
CA ILE A 159 5.38 -10.46 -9.44
C ILE A 159 4.90 -10.44 -7.98
N ASP A 160 5.86 -10.66 -7.08
CA ASP A 160 5.70 -10.56 -5.63
C ASP A 160 6.42 -9.31 -5.08
N PRO A 161 6.06 -8.83 -3.88
CA PRO A 161 6.72 -7.69 -3.25
C PRO A 161 8.15 -8.04 -2.80
N PHE A 162 9.13 -7.32 -3.33
CA PHE A 162 10.55 -7.45 -2.94
C PHE A 162 10.87 -6.60 -1.72
N VAL A 163 10.27 -5.41 -1.65
CA VAL A 163 10.44 -4.47 -0.53
C VAL A 163 9.06 -4.01 -0.11
N ARG A 164 8.78 -4.02 1.19
CA ARG A 164 7.60 -3.40 1.79
C ARG A 164 8.05 -2.53 2.95
N THR A 165 7.72 -1.25 2.90
CA THR A 165 8.14 -0.26 3.91
C THR A 165 7.01 0.69 4.22
N PHE A 166 6.99 1.24 5.44
CA PHE A 166 6.08 2.30 5.81
C PHE A 166 6.57 3.64 5.24
N LEU A 167 5.63 4.43 4.71
CA LEU A 167 5.92 5.78 4.28
C LEU A 167 5.93 6.70 5.50
N LYS A 168 6.97 7.53 5.62
CA LYS A 168 7.06 8.52 6.69
C LYS A 168 6.48 9.84 6.20
N ARG A 169 5.74 10.50 7.06
CA ARG A 169 5.24 11.85 6.76
C ARG A 169 6.40 12.85 6.85
N ASN A 170 6.61 13.61 5.78
CA ASN A 170 7.54 14.72 5.73
C ASN A 170 6.83 15.95 5.14
N GLY A 171 6.37 16.83 6.02
CA GLY A 171 5.51 17.97 5.65
C GLY A 171 4.14 17.53 5.12
N GLY A 172 3.80 17.95 3.90
CA GLY A 172 2.55 17.61 3.21
C GLY A 172 2.61 16.35 2.34
N LYS A 173 3.71 15.59 2.40
CA LYS A 173 3.93 14.40 1.57
C LYS A 173 4.32 13.20 2.43
N TYR A 174 4.07 12.03 1.90
CA TYR A 174 4.57 10.76 2.41
C TYR A 174 5.78 10.36 1.60
N SER A 175 6.94 10.17 2.24
CA SER A 175 8.16 9.76 1.55
C SER A 175 8.91 8.64 2.25
N VAL A 176 9.70 7.92 1.46
CA VAL A 176 10.62 6.90 1.96
C VAL A 176 11.82 6.84 1.03
N GLN A 177 12.99 6.62 1.63
CA GLN A 177 14.22 6.34 0.92
C GLN A 177 14.60 4.89 1.16
N PHE A 178 14.89 4.15 0.10
CA PHE A 178 15.32 2.76 0.20
C PHE A 178 16.20 2.37 -0.97
N LYS A 179 16.91 1.25 -0.80
CA LYS A 179 17.83 0.72 -1.80
C LYS A 179 17.11 -0.29 -2.68
N LEU A 180 17.28 -0.19 -4.00
CA LEU A 180 16.71 -1.16 -4.94
C LEU A 180 17.36 -2.55 -4.77
N PRO A 181 16.61 -3.64 -5.02
CA PRO A 181 17.16 -4.99 -4.95
C PRO A 181 18.19 -5.24 -6.05
N ASP A 182 18.97 -6.30 -5.89
CA ASP A 182 19.99 -6.73 -6.86
C ASP A 182 19.38 -7.47 -8.08
N VAL A 183 18.08 -7.73 -8.05
CA VAL A 183 17.35 -8.35 -9.15
C VAL A 183 16.89 -7.26 -10.12
N TYR A 184 17.30 -7.36 -11.37
CA TYR A 184 16.88 -6.45 -12.44
C TYR A 184 15.53 -6.85 -13.05
N GLY A 185 14.93 -5.92 -13.79
CA GLY A 185 13.67 -6.10 -14.50
C GLY A 185 12.76 -4.88 -14.42
N VAL A 186 11.49 -5.10 -14.75
CA VAL A 186 10.45 -4.09 -14.63
C VAL A 186 9.77 -4.25 -13.27
N PHE A 187 9.76 -3.19 -12.48
CA PHE A 187 9.12 -3.14 -11.17
C PHE A 187 8.01 -2.09 -11.14
N GLN A 188 7.23 -2.11 -10.08
CA GLN A 188 6.18 -1.14 -9.79
C GLN A 188 6.32 -0.66 -8.35
N PHE A 189 6.30 0.66 -8.16
CA PHE A 189 5.96 1.25 -6.87
C PHE A 189 4.45 1.15 -6.71
N LYS A 190 3.99 0.42 -5.71
CA LYS A 190 2.57 0.21 -5.42
C LYS A 190 2.25 0.76 -4.03
N VAL A 191 1.27 1.65 -3.97
CA VAL A 191 0.66 2.12 -2.72
C VAL A 191 -0.80 1.70 -2.76
N ASP A 192 -1.17 0.82 -1.83
CA ASP A 192 -2.50 0.24 -1.71
C ASP A 192 -3.02 0.49 -0.30
N TYR A 193 -3.91 1.49 -0.15
CA TYR A 193 -4.46 1.87 1.13
C TYR A 193 -5.93 1.49 1.21
N ASN A 194 -6.19 0.33 1.80
CA ASN A 194 -7.52 -0.19 2.06
C ASN A 194 -7.79 -0.19 3.57
N ARG A 195 -8.64 0.72 4.03
CA ARG A 195 -9.07 0.83 5.44
C ARG A 195 -10.58 0.98 5.52
N LEU A 196 -11.15 0.35 6.54
CA LEU A 196 -12.58 0.38 6.80
C LEU A 196 -13.09 1.84 6.91
N GLY A 197 -14.15 2.16 6.17
CA GLY A 197 -14.77 3.49 6.15
C GLY A 197 -14.09 4.50 5.23
N TYR A 198 -12.83 4.27 4.83
CA TYR A 198 -12.11 5.14 3.90
C TYR A 198 -12.24 4.67 2.45
N THR A 199 -12.03 5.60 1.52
CA THR A 199 -11.91 5.28 0.09
C THR A 199 -10.68 4.41 -0.13
N HIS A 200 -10.83 3.35 -0.92
CA HIS A 200 -9.72 2.48 -1.31
C HIS A 200 -8.81 3.27 -2.28
N LEU A 201 -7.57 3.50 -1.88
CA LEU A 201 -6.57 4.16 -2.70
C LEU A 201 -5.65 3.12 -3.33
N TYR A 202 -5.45 3.24 -4.63
CA TYR A 202 -4.53 2.43 -5.38
C TYR A 202 -3.74 3.32 -6.33
N SER A 203 -2.41 3.31 -6.18
CA SER A 203 -1.47 3.99 -7.07
C SER A 203 -0.36 3.03 -7.44
N SER A 204 -0.14 2.83 -8.74
CA SER A 204 0.96 2.01 -9.26
C SER A 204 1.77 2.81 -10.27
N THR A 205 3.08 2.90 -10.07
CA THR A 205 4.02 3.56 -10.98
C THR A 205 5.08 2.58 -11.42
N GLN A 206 5.13 2.30 -12.73
CA GLN A 206 6.06 1.34 -13.31
C GLN A 206 7.44 1.97 -13.54
N VAL A 207 8.48 1.23 -13.19
CA VAL A 207 9.88 1.63 -13.39
C VAL A 207 10.74 0.47 -13.88
N SER A 208 11.77 0.78 -14.64
CA SER A 208 12.75 -0.21 -15.11
C SER A 208 14.03 -0.14 -14.28
N VAL A 209 14.46 -1.28 -13.76
CA VAL A 209 15.73 -1.47 -13.06
C VAL A 209 16.64 -2.28 -13.96
N ARG A 210 17.70 -1.65 -14.46
CA ARG A 210 18.70 -2.29 -15.34
C ARG A 210 19.91 -2.76 -14.52
N PRO A 211 20.63 -3.79 -14.99
CA PRO A 211 21.93 -4.13 -14.42
C PRO A 211 22.97 -3.02 -14.66
N LEU A 212 24.12 -3.16 -14.01
CA LEU A 212 25.27 -2.28 -14.22
C LEU A 212 25.75 -2.37 -15.68
N GLN A 213 26.15 -1.23 -16.24
CA GLN A 213 26.84 -1.17 -17.53
C GLN A 213 28.31 -1.58 -17.36
N HIS A 214 28.96 -1.99 -18.45
CA HIS A 214 30.37 -2.40 -18.44
C HIS A 214 31.32 -1.31 -17.92
N THR A 215 30.94 -0.03 -18.01
CA THR A 215 31.69 1.13 -17.50
C THR A 215 31.52 1.38 -16.01
N GLN A 216 30.51 0.76 -15.37
CA GLN A 216 30.12 1.00 -13.99
C GLN A 216 30.66 -0.05 -13.02
N TYR A 217 31.34 -1.09 -13.52
CA TYR A 217 32.03 -2.05 -12.65
C TYR A 217 33.22 -1.39 -11.96
N GLU A 218 33.52 -1.84 -10.74
CA GLU A 218 34.70 -1.43 -10.01
C GLU A 218 35.97 -1.81 -10.80
N ARG A 219 36.91 -0.87 -10.87
CA ARG A 219 38.19 -1.05 -11.57
C ARG A 219 39.33 -0.85 -10.58
N PHE A 220 40.48 -1.46 -10.88
CA PHE A 220 41.68 -1.39 -10.04
C PHE A 220 41.47 -2.00 -8.65
N ILE A 221 40.87 -3.19 -8.61
CA ILE A 221 40.61 -3.90 -7.35
C ILE A 221 41.93 -4.34 -6.69
N PRO A 222 42.14 -4.08 -5.38
CA PRO A 222 43.40 -4.42 -4.70
C PRO A 222 43.76 -5.90 -4.75
N SER A 223 42.75 -6.78 -4.72
CA SER A 223 42.93 -8.23 -4.81
C SER A 223 43.53 -8.67 -6.16
N ALA A 224 43.38 -7.87 -7.22
CA ALA A 224 43.90 -8.18 -8.55
C ALA A 224 45.26 -7.54 -8.87
N TYR A 225 45.92 -6.87 -7.91
CA TYR A 225 47.25 -6.29 -8.13
C TYR A 225 48.30 -7.29 -8.68
N PRO A 226 48.35 -8.57 -8.27
CA PRO A 226 49.28 -9.54 -8.85
C PRO A 226 49.09 -9.72 -10.37
N TYR A 227 47.84 -9.72 -10.85
CA TYR A 227 47.55 -9.86 -12.28
C TYR A 227 47.95 -8.61 -13.07
N TYR A 228 47.66 -7.42 -12.51
CA TYR A 228 48.06 -6.16 -13.12
C TYR A 228 49.59 -6.06 -13.22
N ALA A 229 50.32 -6.37 -12.14
CA ALA A 229 51.78 -6.38 -12.14
C ALA A 229 52.36 -7.43 -13.10
N GLY A 230 51.78 -8.63 -13.17
CA GLY A 230 52.20 -9.68 -14.09
C GLY A 230 52.12 -9.26 -15.56
N ALA A 231 51.01 -8.63 -15.98
CA ALA A 231 50.86 -8.14 -17.35
C ALA A 231 51.94 -7.12 -17.72
N PHE A 232 52.19 -6.12 -16.85
CA PHE A 232 53.24 -5.13 -17.09
C PHE A 232 54.64 -5.73 -17.04
N SER A 233 54.89 -6.70 -16.14
CA SER A 233 56.17 -7.43 -16.08
C SER A 233 56.49 -8.15 -17.39
N MET A 234 55.50 -8.83 -17.99
CA MET A 234 55.67 -9.49 -19.29
C MET A 234 55.96 -8.49 -20.42
N MET A 235 55.32 -7.32 -20.42
CA MET A 235 55.60 -6.26 -21.42
C MET A 235 57.03 -5.74 -21.29
N VAL A 236 57.49 -5.47 -20.06
CA VAL A 236 58.88 -5.04 -19.79
C VAL A 236 59.87 -6.15 -20.16
N GLY A 237 59.55 -7.40 -19.83
CA GLY A 237 60.36 -8.56 -20.18
C GLY A 237 60.53 -8.74 -21.68
N LEU A 238 59.43 -8.63 -22.45
CA LEU A 238 59.48 -8.68 -23.91
C LEU A 238 60.33 -7.55 -24.51
N PHE A 239 60.18 -6.34 -23.97
CA PHE A 239 60.96 -5.18 -24.43
C PHE A 239 62.47 -5.39 -24.18
N MET A 240 62.85 -5.81 -22.97
CA MET A 240 64.25 -6.12 -22.63
C MET A 240 64.79 -7.29 -23.45
N PHE A 241 64.00 -8.35 -23.62
CA PHE A 241 64.35 -9.50 -24.45
C PHE A 241 64.62 -9.06 -25.90
N SER A 242 63.76 -8.22 -26.48
CA SER A 242 63.94 -7.72 -27.85
C SER A 242 65.25 -6.95 -28.01
N ILE A 243 65.64 -6.12 -27.03
CA ILE A 243 66.91 -5.38 -27.08
C ILE A 243 68.09 -6.33 -27.03
N VAL A 244 68.10 -7.24 -26.04
CA VAL A 244 69.21 -8.17 -25.80
C VAL A 244 69.34 -9.13 -26.98
N PHE A 245 68.24 -9.73 -27.43
CA PHE A 245 68.23 -10.70 -28.52
C PHE A 245 68.73 -10.11 -29.84
N LEU A 246 68.32 -8.88 -30.19
CA LEU A 246 68.76 -8.23 -31.43
C LEU A 246 70.23 -7.78 -31.40
N HIS A 247 70.75 -7.40 -30.24
CA HIS A 247 72.12 -6.89 -30.08
C HIS A 247 73.06 -7.89 -29.41
N MET A 248 72.69 -9.18 -29.38
CA MET A 248 73.51 -10.23 -28.79
C MET A 248 74.66 -10.57 -29.74
N LYS A 249 75.89 -10.35 -29.30
CA LYS A 249 77.09 -10.84 -29.98
C LYS A 249 77.33 -12.30 -29.58
N GLU A 250 77.41 -13.20 -30.55
CA GLU A 250 77.80 -14.59 -30.28
C GLU A 250 79.23 -14.67 -29.75
N LYS A 251 79.44 -15.57 -28.79
CA LYS A 251 80.78 -15.85 -28.26
C LYS A 251 81.45 -16.82 -29.22
N GLU A 252 82.57 -16.41 -29.84
CA GLU A 252 83.38 -17.31 -30.67
C GLU A 252 83.76 -18.55 -29.86
N LYS A 253 83.51 -19.73 -30.42
CA LYS A 253 83.99 -21.00 -29.87
C LYS A 253 85.51 -20.98 -29.92
N SER A 254 86.14 -20.96 -28.75
CA SER A 254 87.55 -21.35 -28.63
C SER A 254 87.63 -22.87 -28.77
N ASP A 255 88.20 -23.33 -29.89
CA ASP A 255 88.64 -24.72 -30.09
C ASP A 255 89.70 -25.13 -29.07
#